data_AF-A0A7S4HZT6-F1
#
_entry.id   AF-A0A7S4HZT6-F1
#
_cell.length_a   1.000
_cell.length_b   1.000
_cell.length_c   1.000
_cell.angle_alpha   90.00
_cell.angle_beta   90.00
_cell.angle_gamma   90.00
#
_symmetry.space_group_name_H-M   'P 1'
#
loop_
_entity.id
_entity.type
_entity.pdbx_description
1 polymer ?
#
loop_
_entity_poly.entity_id
_entity_poly.type
_entity_poly.pdbx_seq_one_letter_code
_entity_poly.pdbx_strand_id
1 'polypeptide(L)'
;RPAYPIPMEEQGTDANAPKINSHVYRNVTECSWHGVLATNAKKCPECEASPPPAAAGSAKKRPKPPKIRTRKQLTQILNVPIGTFHAEYYLPALKKLAYHRPHCTILGKNFCGAERLAAFKRKPAAIRTRRDYAERLAAAFNLEIQCDHFGNGRSLSMEGSAVETFCARAVAALKNDVWQMSDDDLRMVFHSHLSDDSRQDAATTHA
;
A
#
# COMPACT_ATOMS: atom_id res chain seq x y z
N ARG A 1 -19.30 -21.37 -12.78
CA ARG A 1 -18.05 -21.14 -12.01
C ARG A 1 -17.66 -22.49 -11.40
N PRO A 2 -16.47 -23.04 -11.66
CA PRO A 2 -16.09 -24.31 -11.06
C PRO A 2 -16.11 -24.14 -9.53
N ALA A 3 -16.94 -24.93 -8.86
CA ALA A 3 -16.87 -25.07 -7.42
C ALA A 3 -15.55 -25.76 -7.09
N TYR A 4 -14.82 -25.29 -6.09
CA TYR A 4 -13.66 -26.00 -5.59
C TYR A 4 -14.20 -27.06 -4.62
N PRO A 5 -14.21 -28.36 -4.99
CA PRO A 5 -14.67 -29.40 -4.08
C PRO A 5 -13.64 -29.53 -2.95
N ILE A 6 -14.08 -29.31 -1.72
CA ILE A 6 -13.27 -29.61 -0.54
C ILE A 6 -13.32 -31.13 -0.34
N PRO A 7 -12.18 -31.84 -0.26
CA PRO A 7 -12.15 -33.28 0.05
C PRO A 7 -12.93 -33.59 1.33
N MET A 8 -13.57 -34.76 1.40
CA MET A 8 -14.45 -35.11 2.52
C MET A 8 -13.69 -35.09 3.87
N GLU A 9 -12.41 -35.43 3.82
CA GLU A 9 -11.45 -35.44 4.93
C GLU A 9 -11.16 -34.03 5.48
N GLU A 10 -11.30 -33.00 4.64
CA GLU A 10 -11.00 -31.60 4.94
C GLU A 10 -12.26 -30.78 5.30
N GLN A 11 -13.43 -31.42 5.36
CA GLN A 11 -14.69 -30.77 5.73
C GLN A 11 -14.98 -30.78 7.24
N GLY A 12 -14.14 -31.45 8.04
CA GLY A 12 -14.34 -31.56 9.48
C GLY A 12 -14.33 -30.20 10.19
N THR A 13 -15.44 -29.87 10.85
CA THR A 13 -15.62 -28.66 11.67
C THR A 13 -15.55 -28.92 13.17
N ASP A 14 -15.50 -30.19 13.57
CA ASP A 14 -15.60 -30.60 14.97
C ASP A 14 -14.30 -30.35 15.73
N ALA A 15 -14.38 -30.37 17.07
CA ALA A 15 -13.22 -30.17 17.95
C ALA A 15 -12.11 -31.21 17.75
N ASN A 16 -12.47 -32.40 17.24
CA ASN A 16 -11.56 -33.51 16.92
C ASN A 16 -10.98 -33.43 15.50
N ALA A 17 -11.42 -32.49 14.67
CA ALA A 17 -10.91 -32.33 13.32
C ALA A 17 -9.46 -31.84 13.33
N PRO A 18 -8.65 -32.18 12.30
CA PRO A 18 -7.31 -31.65 12.14
C PRO A 18 -7.33 -30.12 12.14
N LYS A 19 -6.41 -29.52 12.90
CA LYS A 19 -6.33 -28.07 13.02
C LYS A 19 -5.17 -27.55 12.19
N ILE A 20 -5.41 -26.50 11.42
CA ILE A 20 -4.39 -25.82 10.62
C ILE A 20 -3.96 -24.58 11.38
N ASN A 21 -2.66 -24.33 11.46
CA ASN A 21 -2.11 -23.05 11.91
C ASN A 21 -1.92 -22.13 10.69
N SER A 22 -2.57 -20.97 10.70
CA SER A 22 -2.41 -19.98 9.62
C SER A 22 -2.18 -18.58 10.15
N HIS A 23 -1.57 -17.74 9.33
CA HIS A 23 -1.37 -16.32 9.60
C HIS A 23 -2.37 -15.51 8.78
N VAL A 24 -3.11 -14.62 9.44
CA VAL A 24 -4.08 -13.76 8.78
C VAL A 24 -3.89 -12.33 9.27
N TYR A 25 -3.98 -11.39 8.33
CA TYR A 25 -4.02 -9.98 8.69
C TYR A 25 -5.38 -9.64 9.31
N ARG A 26 -5.38 -9.28 10.59
CA ARG A 26 -6.58 -8.82 11.30
C ARG A 26 -6.38 -7.40 11.80
N ASN A 27 -7.49 -6.68 11.93
CA ASN A 27 -7.48 -5.36 12.55
C ASN A 27 -7.30 -5.54 14.06
N VAL A 28 -6.14 -5.12 14.56
CA VAL A 28 -5.86 -5.07 15.99
C VAL A 28 -5.98 -3.60 16.41
N THR A 29 -6.70 -3.37 17.50
CA THR A 29 -6.84 -2.04 18.09
C THR A 29 -5.96 -1.99 19.32
N GLU A 30 -5.12 -0.96 19.41
CA GLU A 30 -4.17 -0.82 20.50
C GLU A 30 -4.27 0.58 21.11
N CYS A 31 -4.17 0.64 22.43
CA CYS A 31 -3.85 1.83 23.19
C CYS A 31 -2.33 1.98 23.28
N SER A 32 -1.82 3.20 23.09
CA SER A 32 -0.39 3.49 23.23
C SER A 32 0.18 3.22 24.63
N TRP A 33 -0.67 3.13 25.66
CA TRP A 33 -0.24 2.90 27.05
C TRP A 33 -0.56 1.49 27.54
N HIS A 34 -1.75 0.96 27.22
CA HIS A 34 -2.24 -0.31 27.77
C HIS A 34 -2.23 -1.48 26.78
N GLY A 35 -1.75 -1.27 25.54
CA GLY A 35 -1.62 -2.34 24.56
C GLY A 35 -2.94 -2.74 23.91
N VAL A 36 -3.14 -4.03 23.64
CA VAL A 36 -4.22 -4.55 22.79
C VAL A 36 -5.59 -4.39 23.46
N LEU A 37 -6.54 -3.83 22.71
CA LEU A 37 -7.93 -3.63 23.10
C LEU A 37 -8.87 -4.49 22.25
N ALA A 38 -10.14 -4.52 22.65
CA ALA A 38 -11.22 -5.05 21.82
C ALA A 38 -11.22 -4.40 20.42
N THR A 39 -11.55 -5.19 19.39
CA THR A 39 -11.53 -4.74 18.00
C THR A 39 -12.45 -3.53 17.80
N ASN A 40 -11.92 -2.46 17.18
CA ASN A 40 -12.59 -1.18 16.94
C ASN A 40 -12.98 -0.40 18.21
N ALA A 41 -12.33 -0.67 19.35
CA ALA A 41 -12.51 0.14 20.55
C ALA A 41 -12.14 1.61 20.27
N LYS A 42 -13.05 2.52 20.60
CA LYS A 42 -12.81 3.99 20.50
C LYS A 42 -12.17 4.56 21.76
N LYS A 43 -12.22 3.80 22.86
CA LYS A 43 -11.76 4.20 24.18
C LYS A 43 -11.06 3.02 24.85
N CYS A 44 -10.11 3.31 25.71
CA CYS A 44 -9.41 2.30 26.49
C CYS A 44 -10.04 2.25 27.90
N PRO A 45 -10.60 1.11 28.33
CA PRO A 45 -11.26 1.00 29.63
C PRO A 45 -10.30 1.26 30.80
N GLU A 46 -9.04 0.86 30.67
CA GLU A 46 -8.00 1.13 31.69
C GLU A 46 -7.63 2.62 31.76
N CYS A 47 -7.65 3.35 30.63
CA CYS A 47 -7.45 4.80 30.64
C CYS A 47 -8.63 5.57 31.23
N GLU A 48 -9.84 5.02 31.16
CA GLU A 48 -11.02 5.61 31.80
C GLU A 48 -11.05 5.32 33.31
N ALA A 49 -10.56 4.14 33.73
CA ALA A 49 -10.53 3.73 35.13
C ALA A 49 -9.38 4.37 35.93
N SER A 50 -8.20 4.56 35.32
CA SER A 50 -7.04 5.18 35.94
C SER A 50 -6.53 6.34 35.07
N PRO A 51 -7.18 7.51 35.12
CA PRO A 51 -6.62 8.70 34.48
C PRO A 51 -5.25 9.00 35.12
N PRO A 52 -4.23 9.34 34.32
CA PRO A 52 -2.89 9.60 34.84
C PRO A 52 -2.95 10.69 35.91
N PRO A 53 -2.18 10.57 37.01
CA PRO A 53 -2.19 11.56 38.07
C PRO A 53 -1.88 12.94 37.48
N ALA A 54 -2.73 13.93 37.77
CA ALA A 54 -2.43 15.31 37.46
C ALA A 54 -1.10 15.63 38.13
N ALA A 55 -0.07 15.96 37.35
CA ALA A 55 1.27 16.25 37.87
C ALA A 55 1.16 17.32 38.96
N ALA A 56 1.32 16.89 40.22
CA ALA A 56 1.39 17.79 41.35
C ALA A 56 2.68 18.61 41.20
N GLY A 57 2.53 19.91 40.95
CA GLY A 57 3.62 20.87 41.15
C GLY A 57 4.30 21.46 39.92
N SER A 58 3.78 21.33 38.69
CA SER A 58 4.25 22.23 37.62
C SER A 58 3.12 22.67 36.69
N ALA A 59 2.93 23.99 36.64
CA ALA A 59 2.14 24.63 35.61
C ALA A 59 2.85 24.44 34.25
N LYS A 60 2.53 23.36 33.53
CA LYS A 60 2.28 23.32 32.07
C LYS A 60 2.20 21.87 31.54
N LYS A 61 1.05 21.59 30.93
CA LYS A 61 0.63 20.43 30.11
C LYS A 61 0.17 19.17 30.86
N ARG A 62 -1.15 18.96 30.83
CA ARG A 62 -1.77 17.64 30.99
C ARG A 62 -1.06 16.62 30.08
N PRO A 63 -0.76 15.40 30.55
CA PRO A 63 -0.26 14.34 29.68
C PRO A 63 -1.26 14.15 28.54
N LYS A 64 -0.76 14.10 27.30
CA LYS A 64 -1.61 13.92 26.11
C LYS A 64 -2.39 12.61 26.28
N PRO A 65 -3.68 12.57 25.90
CA PRO A 65 -4.45 11.34 25.98
C PRO A 65 -3.78 10.25 25.14
N PRO A 66 -3.87 8.98 25.57
CA PRO A 66 -3.28 7.88 24.84
C PRO A 66 -3.92 7.79 23.45
N LYS A 67 -3.08 7.50 22.46
CA LYS A 67 -3.55 7.33 21.09
C LYS A 67 -4.06 5.92 20.92
N ILE A 68 -5.32 5.81 20.55
CA ILE A 68 -5.92 4.54 20.15
C ILE A 68 -5.78 4.43 18.64
N ARG A 69 -5.19 3.33 18.18
CA ARG A 69 -4.94 3.08 16.77
C ARG A 69 -5.43 1.70 16.39
N THR A 70 -6.09 1.62 15.25
CA THR A 70 -6.42 0.33 14.62
C THR A 70 -5.50 0.15 13.42
N ARG A 71 -4.76 -0.96 13.41
CA ARG A 71 -3.84 -1.32 12.33
C ARG A 71 -4.12 -2.76 11.92
N LYS A 72 -3.92 -3.06 10.63
CA LYS A 72 -3.82 -4.45 10.18
C LYS A 72 -2.48 -5.00 10.66
N GLN A 73 -2.52 -5.99 11.53
CA GLN A 73 -1.33 -6.71 11.97
C GLN A 73 -1.39 -8.14 11.46
N LEU A 74 -0.23 -8.69 11.12
CA LEU A 74 -0.10 -10.11 10.82
C LEU A 74 -0.24 -10.84 12.15
N THR A 75 -1.43 -11.37 12.40
CA THR A 75 -1.69 -12.12 13.61
C THR A 75 -1.60 -13.61 13.30
N GLN A 76 -0.77 -14.31 14.07
CA GLN A 76 -0.77 -15.77 14.08
C GLN A 76 -2.01 -16.21 14.85
N ILE A 77 -3.13 -16.21 14.15
CA ILE A 77 -4.41 -16.56 14.72
C ILE A 77 -5.08 -17.39 13.66
N LEU A 78 -5.16 -18.69 13.93
CA LEU A 78 -6.28 -19.58 13.72
C LEU A 78 -5.69 -20.97 13.92
N ASN A 79 -5.74 -21.51 15.14
CA ASN A 79 -5.65 -22.95 15.36
C ASN A 79 -7.10 -23.45 15.27
N VAL A 80 -7.56 -23.62 14.03
CA VAL A 80 -8.99 -23.79 13.71
C VAL A 80 -9.17 -25.08 12.91
N PRO A 81 -10.32 -25.78 13.10
CA PRO A 81 -10.67 -26.94 12.30
C PRO A 81 -10.53 -26.66 10.81
N ILE A 82 -9.99 -27.64 10.09
CA ILE A 82 -9.74 -27.56 8.65
C ILE A 82 -10.98 -27.11 7.88
N GLY A 83 -12.18 -27.61 8.20
CA GLY A 83 -13.42 -27.23 7.53
C GLY A 83 -13.73 -25.72 7.64
N THR A 84 -13.57 -25.15 8.83
CA THR A 84 -13.77 -23.71 9.07
C THR A 84 -12.72 -22.87 8.36
N PHE A 85 -11.46 -23.35 8.30
CA PHE A 85 -10.42 -22.69 7.53
C PHE A 85 -10.79 -22.59 6.04
N HIS A 86 -11.24 -23.69 5.45
CA HIS A 86 -11.64 -23.71 4.04
C HIS A 86 -12.83 -22.79 3.76
N ALA A 87 -13.87 -22.86 4.61
CA ALA A 87 -15.10 -22.09 4.44
C ALA A 87 -14.89 -20.58 4.59
N GLU A 88 -14.21 -20.13 5.65
CA GLU A 88 -14.11 -18.71 6.00
C GLU A 88 -12.90 -17.98 5.39
N TYR A 89 -11.78 -18.67 5.17
CA TYR A 89 -10.52 -18.02 4.77
C TYR A 89 -10.10 -18.41 3.35
N TYR A 90 -9.98 -19.71 3.08
CA TYR A 90 -9.41 -20.20 1.83
C TYR A 90 -10.31 -19.93 0.63
N LEU A 91 -11.59 -20.32 0.69
CA LEU A 91 -12.53 -20.14 -0.43
C LEU A 91 -12.75 -18.66 -0.78
N PRO A 92 -12.93 -17.73 0.19
CA PRO A 92 -13.01 -16.31 -0.13
C PRO A 92 -11.71 -15.76 -0.76
N ALA A 93 -10.54 -16.23 -0.32
CA ALA A 93 -9.27 -15.84 -0.92
C ALA A 93 -9.13 -16.33 -2.36
N LEU A 94 -9.50 -17.59 -2.64
CA LEU A 94 -9.53 -18.13 -4.00
C LEU A 94 -10.51 -17.36 -4.90
N LYS A 95 -11.69 -17.00 -4.38
CA LYS A 95 -12.66 -16.18 -5.12
C LYS A 95 -12.06 -14.82 -5.49
N LYS A 96 -11.38 -14.15 -4.55
CA LYS A 96 -10.68 -12.88 -4.81
C LYS A 96 -9.58 -13.04 -5.86
N LEU A 97 -8.77 -14.09 -5.74
CA LEU A 97 -7.70 -14.38 -6.70
C LEU A 97 -8.24 -14.60 -8.12
N ALA A 98 -9.37 -15.32 -8.24
CA ALA A 98 -10.02 -15.58 -9.52
C ALA A 98 -10.46 -14.30 -10.24
N TYR A 99 -10.86 -13.26 -9.51
CA TYR A 99 -11.16 -11.94 -10.09
C TYR A 99 -9.90 -11.10 -10.28
N HIS A 100 -8.94 -11.19 -9.37
CA HIS A 100 -7.70 -10.41 -9.42
C HIS A 100 -6.86 -10.75 -10.65
N ARG A 101 -6.70 -12.04 -11.00
CA ARG A 101 -5.92 -12.48 -12.15
C ARG A 101 -6.34 -11.82 -13.47
N PRO A 102 -7.60 -11.93 -13.93
CA PRO A 102 -8.01 -11.28 -15.17
C PRO A 102 -7.90 -9.76 -15.10
N HIS A 103 -8.20 -9.14 -13.95
CA HIS A 103 -7.99 -7.70 -13.79
C HIS A 103 -6.52 -7.31 -13.95
N CYS A 104 -5.58 -8.05 -13.36
CA CYS A 104 -4.15 -7.82 -13.54
C CYS A 104 -3.68 -8.09 -14.97
N THR A 105 -4.28 -9.06 -15.66
CA THR A 105 -3.98 -9.30 -17.07
C THR A 105 -4.46 -8.14 -17.94
N ILE A 106 -5.71 -7.71 -17.77
CA ILE A 106 -6.35 -6.63 -18.55
C ILE A 106 -5.67 -5.29 -18.27
N LEU A 107 -5.57 -4.91 -17.00
CA LEU A 107 -4.99 -3.63 -16.57
C LEU A 107 -3.46 -3.64 -16.53
N GLY A 108 -2.85 -4.80 -16.80
CA GLY A 108 -1.42 -4.99 -16.73
C GLY A 108 -0.65 -4.31 -17.85
N LYS A 109 0.68 -4.40 -17.73
CA LYS A 109 1.64 -3.85 -18.68
C LYS A 109 1.47 -4.40 -20.10
N ASN A 110 1.14 -5.68 -20.23
CA ASN A 110 1.10 -6.40 -21.51
C ASN A 110 -0.18 -6.14 -22.32
N PHE A 111 -1.26 -5.66 -21.70
CA PHE A 111 -2.52 -5.39 -22.39
C PHE A 111 -2.80 -3.88 -22.42
N CYS A 112 -3.50 -3.31 -21.43
CA CYS A 112 -3.78 -1.88 -21.40
C CYS A 112 -2.51 -1.00 -21.49
N GLY A 113 -1.42 -1.41 -20.85
CA GLY A 113 -0.15 -0.69 -20.93
C GLY A 113 0.42 -0.64 -22.36
N ALA A 114 0.40 -1.78 -23.06
CA ALA A 114 0.86 -1.91 -24.44
C ALA A 114 -0.05 -1.17 -25.41
N GLU A 115 -1.38 -1.28 -25.27
CA GLU A 115 -2.35 -0.55 -26.11
C GLU A 115 -2.21 0.97 -25.96
N ARG A 116 -2.06 1.48 -24.72
CA ARG A 116 -1.82 2.91 -24.50
C ARG A 116 -0.51 3.38 -25.14
N LEU A 117 0.55 2.58 -25.06
CA LEU A 117 1.82 2.89 -25.72
C LEU A 117 1.67 2.89 -27.26
N ALA A 118 0.97 1.91 -27.83
CA ALA A 118 0.71 1.86 -29.26
C ALA A 118 -0.15 3.04 -29.73
N ALA A 119 -1.18 3.42 -28.96
CA ALA A 119 -2.01 4.59 -29.24
C ALA A 119 -1.20 5.90 -29.18
N PHE A 120 -0.31 6.04 -28.18
CA PHE A 120 0.61 7.17 -28.07
C PHE A 120 1.56 7.23 -29.29
N LYS A 121 2.16 6.11 -29.69
CA LYS A 121 3.03 6.03 -30.87
C LYS A 121 2.32 6.29 -32.20
N ARG A 122 0.99 6.34 -32.24
CA ARG A 122 0.21 6.70 -33.45
C ARG A 122 -0.16 8.17 -33.50
N LYS A 123 -0.02 8.91 -32.41
CA LYS A 123 -0.51 10.29 -32.29
C LYS A 123 0.61 11.21 -31.79
N PRO A 124 1.39 11.83 -32.69
CA PRO A 124 2.46 12.75 -32.31
C PRO A 124 2.04 13.95 -31.44
N ALA A 125 0.77 14.31 -31.44
CA ALA A 125 0.24 15.37 -30.55
C ALA A 125 -0.09 14.87 -29.13
N ALA A 126 0.00 13.57 -28.85
CA ALA A 126 -0.29 13.02 -27.55
C ALA A 126 0.90 13.20 -26.60
N ILE A 127 0.60 13.29 -25.30
CA ILE A 127 1.58 13.31 -24.21
C ILE A 127 1.39 12.04 -23.40
N ARG A 128 2.50 11.39 -23.05
CA ARG A 128 2.48 10.23 -22.16
C ARG A 128 3.17 10.58 -20.85
N THR A 129 2.46 10.41 -19.74
CA THR A 129 3.03 10.51 -18.41
C THR A 129 3.17 9.12 -17.79
N ARG A 130 4.26 8.90 -17.07
CA ARG A 130 4.49 7.71 -16.25
C ARG A 130 4.88 8.19 -14.86
N ARG A 131 4.23 7.66 -13.84
CA ARG A 131 4.62 7.88 -12.45
C ARG A 131 5.24 6.61 -11.93
N ASP A 132 6.34 6.78 -11.23
CA ASP A 132 6.99 5.74 -10.46
C ASP A 132 7.03 6.19 -9.00
N TYR A 133 6.31 5.48 -8.14
CA TYR A 133 6.44 5.68 -6.70
C TYR A 133 7.63 4.87 -6.24
N ALA A 134 8.79 5.52 -6.08
CA ALA A 134 9.93 4.86 -5.51
C ALA A 134 9.62 4.51 -4.04
N GLU A 135 9.98 3.29 -3.64
CA GLU A 135 9.78 2.84 -2.27
C GLU A 135 10.50 3.75 -1.27
N ARG A 136 9.95 3.85 -0.05
CA ARG A 136 10.51 4.67 1.03
C ARG A 136 11.98 4.33 1.24
N LEU A 137 12.88 5.30 1.00
CA LEU A 137 14.29 5.13 1.33
C LEU A 137 14.43 5.24 2.85
N ALA A 138 14.55 4.09 3.52
CA ALA A 138 14.89 4.05 4.93
C ALA A 138 16.40 4.07 5.05
N ALA A 139 16.96 5.12 5.66
CA ALA A 139 18.40 5.18 5.90
C ALA A 139 18.78 4.10 6.93
N ALA A 140 19.30 2.97 6.42
CA ALA A 140 19.90 1.92 7.25
C ALA A 140 21.39 2.25 7.41
N PHE A 141 21.72 3.05 8.43
CA PHE A 141 23.12 3.30 8.79
C PHE A 141 23.67 2.04 9.48
N ASN A 142 24.55 1.31 8.80
CA ASN A 142 25.20 0.14 9.37
C ASN A 142 26.08 0.56 10.55
N LEU A 143 25.84 -0.05 11.72
CA LEU A 143 26.67 0.00 12.93
C LEU A 143 26.71 1.33 13.73
N GLU A 144 25.80 2.27 13.46
CA GLU A 144 25.67 3.48 14.29
C GLU A 144 24.47 3.38 15.26
N ILE A 145 24.68 3.76 16.53
CA ILE A 145 23.64 3.78 17.57
C ILE A 145 22.58 4.84 17.18
N GLN A 146 21.36 4.37 16.90
CA GLN A 146 20.20 5.25 16.75
C GLN A 146 19.50 5.40 18.10
N CYS A 147 19.86 6.45 18.84
CA CYS A 147 19.07 6.87 19.99
C CYS A 147 17.78 7.53 19.49
N ASP A 148 16.62 7.06 19.95
CA ASP A 148 15.28 7.66 19.70
C ASP A 148 15.24 9.19 19.97
N HIS A 149 16.18 9.71 20.76
CA HIS A 149 16.30 11.13 21.11
C HIS A 149 17.05 12.00 20.10
N PHE A 150 17.78 11.41 19.12
CA PHE A 150 18.59 12.15 18.15
C PHE A 150 17.98 12.21 16.75
N GLY A 151 16.65 12.11 16.68
CA GLY A 151 15.89 12.23 15.45
C GLY A 151 15.90 10.92 14.67
N ASN A 152 14.78 10.20 14.77
CA ASN A 152 14.44 9.09 13.87
C ASN A 152 14.95 9.37 12.45
N GLY A 153 15.67 8.42 11.86
CA GLY A 153 16.20 8.55 10.50
C GLY A 153 15.13 9.16 9.59
N ARG A 154 15.43 10.32 9.01
CA ARG A 154 14.46 11.05 8.18
C ARG A 154 14.06 10.14 7.02
N SER A 155 12.79 9.78 6.95
CA SER A 155 12.26 9.06 5.81
C SER A 155 12.12 10.04 4.66
N LEU A 156 12.81 9.77 3.55
CA LEU A 156 12.62 10.52 2.32
C LEU A 156 11.59 9.77 1.45
N SER A 157 10.51 10.46 1.11
CA SER A 157 9.59 10.04 0.05
C SER A 157 10.14 10.54 -1.29
N MET A 158 10.13 9.67 -2.31
CA MET A 158 10.58 10.01 -3.65
C MET A 158 9.49 9.62 -4.66
N GLU A 159 8.96 10.59 -5.39
CA GLU A 159 8.06 10.36 -6.53
C GLU A 159 8.79 10.73 -7.82
N GLY A 160 8.94 9.75 -8.72
CA GLY A 160 9.45 9.98 -10.06
C GLY A 160 8.31 10.18 -11.04
N SER A 161 8.39 11.22 -11.87
CA SER A 161 7.46 11.47 -12.96
C SER A 161 8.24 11.60 -14.27
N ALA A 162 7.93 10.75 -15.23
CA ALA A 162 8.47 10.84 -16.59
C ALA A 162 7.37 11.35 -17.53
N VAL A 163 7.70 12.37 -18.32
CA VAL A 163 6.84 12.91 -19.36
C VAL A 163 7.51 12.66 -20.70
N GLU A 164 6.81 11.96 -21.58
CA GLU A 164 7.24 11.68 -22.94
C GLU A 164 6.38 12.46 -23.93
N THR A 165 7.05 13.14 -24.84
CA THR A 165 6.46 14.03 -25.85
C THR A 165 7.18 13.84 -27.18
N PHE A 166 6.55 14.23 -28.28
CA PHE A 166 7.20 14.23 -29.58
C PHE A 166 7.94 15.55 -29.82
N CYS A 167 9.09 15.46 -30.48
CA CYS A 167 9.87 16.62 -30.91
C CYS A 167 9.08 17.48 -31.91
N ALA A 168 9.37 18.78 -31.96
CA ALA A 168 8.70 19.73 -32.86
C ALA A 168 8.76 19.30 -34.34
N ARG A 169 9.88 18.67 -34.76
CA ARG A 169 10.04 18.08 -36.10
C ARG A 169 8.95 17.05 -36.43
N ALA A 170 8.71 16.10 -35.53
CA ALA A 170 7.73 15.04 -35.72
C ALA A 170 6.31 15.58 -35.78
N VAL A 171 5.99 16.57 -34.94
CA VAL A 171 4.71 17.27 -34.96
C VAL A 171 4.51 18.04 -36.27
N ALA A 172 5.55 18.71 -36.78
CA ALA A 172 5.49 19.40 -38.06
C ALA A 172 5.35 18.43 -39.25
N ALA A 173 6.08 17.30 -39.23
CA ALA A 173 5.97 16.26 -40.24
C ALA A 173 4.56 15.64 -40.29
N LEU A 174 3.90 15.48 -39.14
CA LEU A 174 2.52 15.01 -39.06
C LEU A 174 1.55 15.98 -39.76
N LYS A 175 1.73 17.29 -39.56
CA LYS A 175 0.87 18.30 -40.21
C LYS A 175 0.95 18.27 -41.74
N ASN A 176 2.07 17.79 -42.28
CA ASN A 176 2.30 17.65 -43.71
C ASN A 176 2.00 16.23 -44.22
N ASP A 177 1.48 15.33 -43.37
CA ASP A 177 1.14 13.93 -43.66
C ASP A 177 2.31 13.06 -44.16
N VAL A 178 3.54 13.42 -43.80
CA VAL A 178 4.77 12.70 -44.21
C VAL A 178 5.43 11.97 -43.04
N TRP A 179 4.77 11.93 -41.88
CA TRP A 179 5.39 11.44 -40.66
C TRP A 179 5.46 9.92 -40.62
N GLN A 180 6.66 9.40 -40.32
CA GLN A 180 6.90 8.02 -39.95
C GLN A 180 7.51 7.97 -38.56
N MET A 181 7.05 7.00 -37.75
CA MET A 181 7.48 6.88 -36.37
C MET A 181 8.95 6.46 -36.29
N SER A 182 9.78 7.32 -35.67
CA SER A 182 11.15 7.01 -35.26
C SER A 182 11.29 7.19 -33.75
N ASP A 183 12.05 6.33 -33.08
CA ASP A 183 12.31 6.49 -31.63
C ASP A 183 13.10 7.79 -31.35
N ASP A 184 13.86 8.34 -32.31
CA ASP A 184 14.54 9.64 -32.21
C ASP A 184 13.57 10.84 -32.18
N ASP A 185 12.30 10.63 -32.52
CA ASP A 185 11.27 11.68 -32.43
C ASP A 185 10.75 11.86 -31.00
N LEU A 186 11.10 10.97 -30.07
CA LEU A 186 10.62 11.00 -28.70
C LEU A 186 11.59 11.75 -27.79
N ARG A 187 11.04 12.72 -27.06
CA ARG A 187 11.73 13.38 -25.95
C ARG A 187 11.10 12.94 -24.64
N MET A 188 11.93 12.37 -23.77
CA MET A 188 11.57 12.05 -22.39
C MET A 188 12.21 13.07 -21.45
N VAL A 189 11.41 13.61 -20.53
CA VAL A 189 11.87 14.46 -19.43
C VAL A 189 11.49 13.77 -18.13
N PHE A 190 12.44 13.68 -17.21
CA PHE A 190 12.24 13.08 -15.89
C PHE A 190 12.26 14.15 -14.82
N HIS A 191 11.30 14.07 -13.90
CA HIS A 191 11.15 14.95 -12.75
C HIS A 191 11.12 14.08 -11.49
N SER A 192 11.95 14.43 -10.52
CA SER A 192 11.92 13.81 -9.18
C SER A 192 11.38 14.80 -8.17
N HIS A 193 10.38 14.37 -7.41
CA HIS A 193 9.88 15.08 -6.25
C HIS A 193 10.40 14.38 -5.00
N LEU A 194 11.19 15.09 -4.20
CA LEU A 194 11.75 14.62 -2.95
C LEU A 194 11.03 15.33 -1.82
N SER A 195 10.52 14.57 -0.85
CA SER A 195 9.90 15.12 0.33
C SER A 195 10.35 14.41 1.60
N ASP A 196 10.50 15.19 2.67
CA ASP A 196 10.78 14.73 4.03
C ASP A 196 9.51 14.36 4.82
N ASP A 197 8.31 14.56 4.27
CA ASP A 197 7.04 14.10 4.85
C ASP A 197 6.25 13.24 3.85
N SER A 198 5.80 12.07 4.31
CA SER A 198 4.88 11.18 3.58
C SER A 198 3.59 11.84 3.09
N ARG A 199 3.21 12.99 3.65
CA ARG A 199 2.02 13.77 3.25
C ARG A 199 2.29 14.86 2.22
N GLN A 200 3.54 15.14 1.91
CA GLN A 200 3.95 16.11 0.90
C GLN A 200 4.18 15.37 -0.43
N ASP A 201 3.09 14.86 -0.99
CA ASP A 201 3.05 14.34 -2.36
C ASP A 201 2.86 15.49 -3.37
N ALA A 202 3.00 15.19 -4.67
CA ALA A 202 2.79 16.20 -5.72
C ALA A 202 1.37 16.82 -5.70
N ALA A 203 0.41 16.22 -5.00
CA ALA A 203 -0.95 16.74 -4.84
C ALA A 203 -1.07 17.80 -3.73
N THR A 204 -0.11 17.89 -2.81
CA THR A 204 -0.12 18.83 -1.67
C THR A 204 0.81 20.02 -1.84
N THR A 205 1.58 20.06 -2.94
CA THR A 205 2.37 21.23 -3.36
C THR A 205 1.49 22.17 -4.19
N HIS A 206 0.69 23.01 -3.51
CA HIS A 206 0.14 24.22 -4.14
C HIS A 206 1.25 25.29 -4.17
N ALA A 207 1.45 25.91 -5.34
CA ALA A 207 2.37 27.01 -5.58
C ALA A 207 2.02 28.27 -4.76
#